data_AF-A0A432RAV2-F1
#
_entry.id   AF-A0A432RAV2-F1
#
_cell.length_a   1.000
_cell.length_b   1.000
_cell.length_c   1.000
_cell.angle_alpha   90.00
_cell.angle_beta   90.00
_cell.angle_gamma   90.00
#
_symmetry.space_group_name_H-M   'P 1'
#
loop_
_entity.id
_entity.type
_entity.pdbx_description
1 polymer ?
#
loop_
_entity_poly.entity_id
_entity_poly.type
_entity_poly.pdbx_seq_one_letter_code
_entity_poly.pdbx_strand_id
1 'polypeptide(L)'
;MRHGGNGEVARTRQHTCIVCGRKFPEGQGIVLVRAGITIAFHSKSCLTKFFKLFVERVEEKEFKRLVRELTSEFEEMRRMKESKKKI
;
A
#
# COMPACT_ATOMS: atom_id res chain seq x y z
N MET A 1 44.16 4.42 26.57
CA MET A 1 42.96 3.97 27.32
C MET A 1 41.74 4.05 26.42
N ARG A 2 40.80 3.15 26.62
CA ARG A 2 39.78 2.67 25.67
C ARG A 2 38.59 3.63 25.45
N HIS A 3 38.13 3.60 24.19
CA HIS A 3 36.76 3.63 23.66
C HIS A 3 35.75 4.73 24.04
N GLY A 4 35.07 5.23 23.00
CA GLY A 4 33.78 5.90 23.10
C GLY A 4 33.20 6.26 21.73
N GLY A 5 33.05 5.28 20.83
CA GLY A 5 32.35 5.48 19.57
C GLY A 5 30.86 5.73 19.83
N ASN A 6 30.39 6.93 19.51
CA ASN A 6 28.97 7.27 19.54
C ASN A 6 28.31 6.70 18.28
N GLY A 7 27.83 5.47 18.38
CA GLY A 7 26.92 4.90 17.39
C GLY A 7 25.58 5.60 17.49
N GLU A 8 25.24 6.41 16.49
CA GLU A 8 23.86 6.85 16.27
C GLU A 8 22.99 5.60 16.07
N VAL A 9 22.19 5.27 17.09
CA VAL A 9 21.19 4.22 16.99
C VAL A 9 20.16 4.67 15.97
N ALA A 10 20.24 4.15 14.75
CA ALA A 10 19.24 4.37 13.71
C ALA A 10 17.88 3.90 14.23
N ARG A 11 17.04 4.85 14.69
CA ARG A 11 15.66 4.55 15.08
C ARG A 11 14.91 4.11 13.83
N THR A 12 14.69 2.81 13.70
CA THR A 12 13.79 2.28 12.68
C THR A 12 12.40 2.83 12.97
N ARG A 13 11.83 3.61 12.03
CA ARG A 13 10.45 4.05 12.17
C ARG A 13 9.57 2.80 12.16
N GLN A 14 8.50 2.82 12.95
CA GLN A 14 7.57 1.71 13.07
C GLN A 14 6.19 2.15 12.60
N HIS A 15 5.49 1.23 11.95
CA HIS A 15 4.10 1.38 11.58
C HIS A 15 3.22 0.45 12.44
N THR A 16 1.95 0.83 12.59
CA THR A 16 0.94 0.00 13.23
C THR A 16 -0.10 -0.38 12.21
N CYS A 17 -0.40 -1.67 12.08
CA CYS A 17 -1.42 -2.16 11.16
C CYS A 17 -2.80 -1.69 11.59
N ILE A 18 -3.51 -0.94 10.74
CA ILE A 18 -4.85 -0.40 11.07
C ILE A 18 -5.91 -1.50 11.26
N VAL A 19 -5.69 -2.70 10.72
CA VAL A 19 -6.66 -3.81 10.76
C VAL A 19 -6.50 -4.71 11.98
N CYS A 20 -5.27 -4.92 12.47
CA CYS A 20 -5.01 -5.89 13.54
C CYS A 20 -4.11 -5.37 14.67
N GLY A 21 -3.69 -4.11 14.62
CA GLY A 21 -2.84 -3.50 15.66
C GLY A 21 -1.38 -3.97 15.68
N ARG A 22 -1.00 -4.97 14.86
CA ARG A 22 0.40 -5.46 14.81
C ARG A 22 1.36 -4.33 14.41
N LYS A 23 2.40 -4.11 15.22
CA LYS A 23 3.53 -3.22 14.89
C LYS A 23 4.50 -3.91 13.93
N PHE A 24 5.07 -3.16 12.99
CA PHE A 24 6.07 -3.63 12.05
C PHE A 24 7.05 -2.51 11.65
N PRO A 25 8.31 -2.84 11.30
CA PRO A 25 9.30 -1.84 10.87
C PRO A 25 8.92 -1.17 9.55
N GLU A 26 9.39 0.06 9.34
CA GLU A 26 9.37 0.76 8.05
C GLU A 26 10.08 -0.09 6.97
N GLY A 27 9.53 -0.06 5.75
CA GLY A 27 9.97 -0.93 4.65
C GLY A 27 9.37 -2.34 4.68
N GLN A 28 8.68 -2.74 5.75
CA GLN A 28 7.84 -3.94 5.76
C GLN A 28 6.36 -3.57 5.59
N GLY A 29 5.56 -4.53 5.11
CA GLY A 29 4.12 -4.32 4.94
C GLY A 29 3.78 -3.43 3.74
N ILE A 30 2.63 -2.77 3.82
CA ILE A 30 2.07 -1.92 2.77
C ILE A 30 1.63 -0.62 3.43
N VAL A 31 2.18 0.50 3.00
CA VAL A 31 1.85 1.83 3.51
C VAL A 31 1.31 2.66 2.35
N LEU A 32 0.10 3.19 2.50
CA LEU A 32 -0.53 4.07 1.51
C LEU A 32 -0.63 5.47 2.11
N VAL A 33 -0.18 6.47 1.36
CA VAL A 33 -0.26 7.88 1.73
C VAL A 33 -1.00 8.63 0.63
N ARG A 34 -2.15 9.23 0.97
CA ARG A 34 -2.95 10.03 0.04
C ARG A 34 -3.73 11.09 0.79
N ALA A 35 -3.76 12.32 0.27
CA ALA A 35 -4.51 13.44 0.86
C ALA A 35 -4.21 13.67 2.36
N GLY A 36 -2.94 13.55 2.77
CA GLY A 36 -2.51 13.69 4.17
C GLY A 36 -2.88 12.49 5.07
N ILE A 37 -3.60 11.50 4.56
CA ILE A 37 -3.97 10.29 5.30
C ILE A 37 -2.91 9.21 5.07
N THR A 38 -2.41 8.63 6.16
CA THR A 38 -1.50 7.47 6.13
C THR A 38 -2.22 6.25 6.69
N ILE A 39 -2.34 5.20 5.87
CA ILE A 39 -2.87 3.89 6.28
C ILE A 39 -1.82 2.81 6.05
N ALA A 40 -1.61 1.97 7.06
CA ALA A 40 -0.54 0.98 7.06
C ALA A 40 -1.10 -0.42 7.36
N PHE A 41 -0.61 -1.42 6.62
CA PHE A 41 -1.03 -2.81 6.71
C PHE A 41 0.21 -3.71 6.84
N HIS A 42 0.23 -4.58 7.85
CA HIS A 42 1.37 -5.50 8.01
C HIS A 42 1.41 -6.62 6.95
N SER A 43 0.30 -6.85 6.22
CA SER A 43 0.18 -7.93 5.24
C SER A 43 -0.87 -7.61 4.16
N LYS A 44 -0.76 -8.29 3.01
CA LYS A 44 -1.75 -8.26 1.92
C LYS A 44 -3.15 -8.65 2.43
N SER A 45 -3.25 -9.65 3.30
CA SER A 45 -4.53 -10.08 3.87
C SER A 45 -5.21 -8.98 4.68
N CYS A 46 -4.46 -8.16 5.42
CA CYS A 46 -5.02 -7.01 6.12
C CYS A 46 -5.49 -5.93 5.14
N LEU A 47 -4.67 -5.61 4.12
CA LEU A 47 -5.07 -4.69 3.06
C LEU A 47 -6.37 -5.14 2.39
N THR A 48 -6.48 -6.40 1.97
CA THR A 48 -7.67 -6.93 1.30
C THR A 48 -8.91 -6.87 2.18
N LYS A 49 -8.79 -7.22 3.48
CA LYS A 49 -9.91 -7.12 4.43
C LYS A 49 -10.43 -5.69 4.55
N PHE A 50 -9.52 -4.74 4.72
CA PHE A 50 -9.87 -3.32 4.78
C PHE A 50 -10.48 -2.84 3.46
N PHE A 51 -9.87 -3.18 2.33
CA PHE A 51 -10.29 -2.68 1.03
C PHE A 51 -11.67 -3.18 0.60
N LYS A 52 -12.04 -4.43 0.93
CA LYS A 52 -13.41 -4.93 0.73
C LYS A 52 -14.44 -4.07 1.45
N LEU A 53 -14.20 -3.83 2.74
CA LEU A 53 -15.04 -2.97 3.58
C LEU A 53 -15.06 -1.52 3.11
N PHE A 54 -13.94 -1.02 2.59
CA PHE A 54 -13.84 0.31 2.01
C PHE A 54 -14.72 0.42 0.76
N VAL A 55 -14.57 -0.49 -0.20
CA VAL A 55 -15.37 -0.52 -1.44
C VAL A 55 -16.86 -0.58 -1.16
N GLU A 56 -17.30 -1.38 -0.18
CA GLU A 56 -18.71 -1.46 0.24
C GLU A 56 -19.27 -0.13 0.81
N ARG A 57 -18.39 0.79 1.22
CA ARG A 57 -18.76 2.08 1.83
C ARG A 57 -18.52 3.29 0.93
N VAL A 58 -17.83 3.12 -0.21
CA VAL A 58 -17.63 4.19 -1.19
C VAL A 58 -18.98 4.52 -1.84
N GLU A 59 -19.21 5.80 -2.12
CA GLU A 59 -20.42 6.25 -2.83
C GLU A 59 -20.50 5.59 -4.22
N GLU A 60 -21.69 5.11 -4.58
CA GLU A 60 -21.89 4.20 -5.72
C GLU A 60 -21.46 4.83 -7.06
N LYS A 61 -21.79 6.10 -7.29
CA LYS A 61 -21.43 6.80 -8.53
C LYS A 61 -19.92 6.96 -8.63
N GLU A 62 -19.26 7.36 -7.54
CA GLU A 62 -17.81 7.49 -7.49
C GLU A 62 -17.11 6.14 -7.70
N PHE A 63 -17.60 5.09 -7.05
CA PHE A 63 -17.09 3.73 -7.24
C PHE A 63 -17.19 3.28 -8.70
N LYS A 64 -18.38 3.42 -9.32
CA LYS A 64 -18.60 3.05 -10.72
C LYS A 64 -17.66 3.77 -11.68
N ARG A 65 -17.42 5.06 -11.45
CA ARG A 65 -16.49 5.86 -12.26
C ARG A 65 -15.06 5.32 -12.14
N LEU A 66 -14.54 5.27 -10.92
CA LEU A 66 -13.16 4.89 -10.66
C LEU A 66 -12.84 3.46 -11.12
N VAL A 67 -13.76 2.51 -10.94
CA VAL A 67 -13.54 1.12 -11.37
C VAL A 67 -13.44 0.99 -12.88
N ARG A 68 -14.28 1.71 -13.64
CA ARG A 68 -14.22 1.68 -15.11
C ARG A 68 -12.92 2.26 -15.63
N GLU A 69 -12.54 3.44 -15.14
CA GLU A 69 -11.28 4.12 -15.51
C GLU A 69 -10.07 3.21 -15.23
N LEU A 70 -9.94 2.72 -14.00
CA LEU A 70 -8.83 1.85 -13.62
C LEU A 70 -8.82 0.54 -14.42
N THR A 71 -9.98 -0.07 -14.67
CA THR A 71 -10.04 -1.34 -15.42
C THR A 71 -9.53 -1.15 -16.85
N SER A 72 -9.95 -0.07 -17.52
CA SER A 72 -9.46 0.28 -18.86
C SER A 72 -7.96 0.52 -18.87
N GLU A 73 -7.42 1.26 -17.90
CA GLU A 73 -5.97 1.47 -17.76
C GLU A 73 -5.21 0.13 -17.61
N PHE A 74 -5.71 -0.78 -16.77
CA PHE A 74 -5.08 -2.10 -16.58
C PHE A 74 -5.21 -3.02 -17.81
N GLU A 75 -6.26 -2.89 -18.61
CA GLU A 75 -6.37 -3.59 -19.89
C GLU A 75 -5.38 -3.09 -20.91
N GLU A 76 -5.25 -1.77 -21.05
CA GLU A 76 -4.30 -1.16 -21.97
C GLU A 76 -2.84 -1.51 -21.59
N MET A 77 -2.50 -1.41 -20.31
CA MET A 77 -1.19 -1.83 -19.80
C MET A 77 -0.87 -3.30 -20.11
N ARG A 78 -1.87 -4.20 -20.09
CA ARG A 78 -1.70 -5.61 -20.46
C ARG A 78 -1.46 -5.77 -21.96
N ARG A 79 -2.26 -5.11 -22.80
CA ARG A 79 -2.11 -5.15 -24.27
C ARG A 79 -0.73 -4.67 -24.72
N MET A 80 -0.25 -3.57 -24.15
CA MET A 80 1.09 -3.04 -24.47
C MET A 80 2.22 -3.99 -24.07
N LYS A 81 2.07 -4.77 -22.99
CA LYS A 81 3.05 -5.78 -22.58
C LYS A 81 3.04 -6.99 -23.51
N GLU A 82 1.86 -7.38 -23.99
CA GLU A 82 1.70 -8.51 -24.91
C GLU A 82 2.21 -8.19 -26.32
N SER A 83 1.99 -6.98 -26.82
CA SER A 83 2.51 -6.56 -28.13
C SER A 83 4.04 -6.49 -28.16
N LYS A 84 4.67 -6.02 -27.08
CA LYS A 84 6.13 -6.01 -26.93
C LYS A 84 6.77 -7.40 -26.82
N LYS A 85 6.01 -8.42 -26.40
CA LYS A 85 6.48 -9.82 -26.36
C LYS A 85 6.42 -10.54 -27.71
N LYS A 86 5.64 -10.00 -28.66
CA LYS A 86 5.46 -10.58 -30.00
C LYS A 86 6.44 -10.02 -31.04
N ILE A 87 7.39 -9.18 -30.61
CA ILE A 87 8.47 -8.59 -31.41
C ILE A 87 9.78 -9.24 -31.00
#